data_AF-A0A2M7DKA5-F1
#
_entry.id   AF-A0A2M7DKA5-F1
#
_cell.length_a   1.000
_cell.length_b   1.000
_cell.length_c   1.000
_cell.angle_alpha   90.00
_cell.angle_beta   90.00
_cell.angle_gamma   90.00
#
_symmetry.space_group_name_H-M   'P 1'
#
loop_
_entity.id
_entity.type
_entity.pdbx_description
1 polymer ?
#
loop_
_entity_poly.entity_id
_entity_poly.type
_entity_poly.pdbx_seq_one_letter_code
_entity_poly.pdbx_strand_id
1 'polypeptide(L)'
;MSQVLATITNIFYDLGSLINPILINLDPALFQSVILGILMILIFVGEQIFTEAKTQKGRGEFSKMVIFYEILNIVYIPVLAIFALTLFAFFKDDLNSNRIDTSFKALSFAFLLIFVFFLLRPIFKFQEFFRGKRHKFEISFLKNLGFSKILKFRNKVKAKKMVRAWNSFWSEKSEFNERDFTKIFISHIDDAIKYRELELAIQLSQTYVNNIEKRDRFSIGYEILPKVLEWNEKLWVGEKLWLKSYDTEKKIQNFISQKHFPTFRSWALKIYKKTNSKKDRFWNWHYFGREFFKAIITALLKDGHGPYQLFSAFKKHVDESIEKLNKIKDEKEKQKYNRYITGLFASFCPTFFSEIDSAPSNYEIWEHNFPKEWKVSMANIKSEIPGVILHEFLQWSRDRIFKKENEENFDKDLTKVINGIFPNVHSSLFTAFLMLFFSTEVKYAVEKEPNFYIMGTSVSWTGSAEESKEDMDKRLAKMMNAKAESQKEKTINIILNPNFFPRYWDKLKITLDDANKDEWEKADNTKKKSMLKTARREKLEKIQTEIESDEVKKMCKDDERKELYRKNLLELVKLLVAEINN
;
A
#
# COMPACT_ATOMS: atom_id res chain seq x y z
N MET A 1 35.89 -33.95 33.34
CA MET A 1 36.56 -32.64 33.28
C MET A 1 38.08 -32.76 33.45
N SER A 2 38.59 -33.53 34.43
CA SER A 2 40.04 -33.77 34.62
C SER A 2 40.73 -34.48 33.43
N GLN A 3 40.12 -35.51 32.83
CA GLN A 3 40.66 -36.17 31.63
C GLN A 3 40.71 -35.27 30.39
N VAL A 4 39.75 -34.36 30.23
CA VAL A 4 39.75 -33.39 29.11
C VAL A 4 40.88 -32.39 29.30
N LEU A 5 41.10 -31.90 30.53
CA LEU A 5 42.26 -31.05 30.83
C LEU A 5 43.58 -31.78 30.58
N ALA A 6 43.73 -33.01 31.06
CA ALA A 6 44.93 -33.83 30.87
C ALA A 6 45.25 -34.10 29.39
N THR A 7 44.20 -34.33 28.58
CA THR A 7 44.34 -34.55 27.14
C THR A 7 44.76 -33.25 26.43
N ILE A 8 44.19 -32.11 26.84
CA ILE A 8 44.57 -30.80 26.31
C ILE A 8 46.04 -30.49 26.69
N THR A 9 46.48 -30.74 27.93
CA THR A 9 47.88 -30.51 28.33
C THR A 9 48.86 -31.40 27.58
N ASN A 10 48.54 -32.67 27.35
CA ASN A 10 49.42 -33.56 26.57
C ASN A 10 49.51 -33.13 25.10
N ILE A 11 48.39 -32.71 24.49
CA ILE A 11 48.41 -32.14 23.13
C ILE A 11 49.29 -30.88 23.07
N PHE A 12 49.20 -30.00 24.07
CA PHE A 12 50.06 -28.81 24.14
C PHE A 12 51.53 -29.14 24.39
N TYR A 13 51.85 -30.20 25.14
CA TYR A 13 53.22 -30.65 25.39
C TYR A 13 53.86 -31.23 24.12
N ASP A 14 53.11 -32.09 23.41
CA ASP A 14 53.55 -32.67 22.14
C ASP A 14 53.70 -31.60 21.04
N LEU A 15 52.74 -30.67 20.91
CA LEU A 15 52.88 -29.50 20.04
C LEU A 15 54.09 -28.65 20.45
N GLY A 16 54.29 -28.46 21.74
CA GLY A 16 55.41 -27.71 22.30
C GLY A 16 56.73 -28.29 21.84
N SER A 17 56.90 -29.61 21.92
CA SER A 17 58.12 -30.31 21.49
C SER A 17 58.39 -30.19 19.98
N LEU A 18 57.35 -30.21 19.16
CA LEU A 18 57.43 -30.22 17.70
C LEU A 18 57.72 -28.81 17.13
N ILE A 19 57.22 -27.77 17.81
CA ILE A 19 57.39 -26.37 17.41
C ILE A 19 58.61 -25.75 18.12
N ASN A 20 59.14 -26.36 19.19
CA ASN A 20 60.30 -25.84 19.95
C ASN A 20 61.51 -25.45 19.08
N PRO A 21 61.96 -26.28 18.11
CA PRO A 21 63.10 -25.94 17.26
C PRO A 21 62.84 -24.68 16.40
N ILE A 22 61.58 -24.47 16.04
CA ILE A 22 61.12 -23.32 15.25
C ILE A 22 61.02 -22.08 16.15
N LEU A 23 60.50 -22.23 17.37
CA LEU A 23 60.33 -21.14 18.34
C LEU A 23 61.65 -20.59 18.88
N ILE A 24 62.67 -21.43 19.02
CA ILE A 24 64.00 -21.01 19.48
C ILE A 24 64.65 -20.05 18.47
N ASN A 25 64.44 -20.29 17.17
CA ASN A 25 65.04 -19.53 16.08
C ASN A 25 64.14 -18.43 15.51
N LEU A 26 62.92 -18.25 16.04
CA LEU A 26 61.97 -17.30 15.51
C LEU A 26 62.33 -15.87 15.94
N ASP A 27 62.69 -15.03 14.97
CA ASP A 27 62.92 -13.61 15.18
C ASP A 27 61.58 -12.90 15.49
N PRO A 28 61.44 -12.24 16.64
CA PRO A 28 60.25 -11.47 16.98
C PRO A 28 59.89 -10.37 15.97
N ALA A 29 60.87 -9.80 15.27
CA ALA A 29 60.65 -8.81 14.23
C ALA A 29 59.86 -9.39 13.04
N LEU A 30 59.89 -10.72 12.86
CA LEU A 30 59.13 -11.43 11.84
C LEU A 30 57.62 -11.34 12.11
N PHE A 31 57.17 -11.33 13.38
CA PHE A 31 55.76 -11.16 13.73
C PHE A 31 55.23 -9.78 13.33
N GLN A 32 55.99 -8.72 13.63
CA GLN A 32 55.64 -7.37 13.23
C GLN A 32 55.63 -7.25 11.69
N SER A 33 56.61 -7.85 11.02
CA SER A 33 56.69 -7.88 9.56
C SER A 33 55.52 -8.61 8.91
N VAL A 34 55.06 -9.74 9.48
CA VAL A 34 53.89 -10.49 8.99
C VAL A 34 52.60 -9.67 9.18
N ILE A 35 52.41 -9.05 10.35
CA ILE A 35 51.24 -8.21 10.61
C ILE A 35 51.21 -7.02 9.67
N LEU A 36 52.34 -6.32 9.50
CA LEU A 36 52.48 -5.20 8.57
C LEU A 36 52.27 -5.65 7.12
N GLY A 37 52.80 -6.80 6.72
CA GLY A 37 52.59 -7.38 5.39
C GLY A 37 51.12 -7.65 5.09
N ILE A 38 50.39 -8.28 6.02
CA ILE A 38 48.95 -8.52 5.86
C ILE A 38 48.17 -7.20 5.84
N LEU A 39 48.53 -6.23 6.67
CA LEU A 39 47.91 -4.90 6.66
C LEU A 39 48.14 -4.19 5.32
N MET A 40 49.35 -4.28 4.75
CA MET A 40 49.66 -3.71 3.43
C MET A 40 48.82 -4.37 2.33
N ILE A 41 48.65 -5.70 2.37
CA ILE A 41 47.75 -6.41 1.45
C ILE A 41 46.31 -5.91 1.61
N LEU A 42 45.83 -5.74 2.84
CA LEU A 42 44.47 -5.23 3.10
C LEU A 42 44.30 -3.77 2.64
N ILE A 43 45.32 -2.93 2.78
CA ILE A 43 45.33 -1.55 2.28
C ILE A 43 45.24 -1.55 0.75
N PHE A 44 46.10 -2.32 0.07
CA PHE A 44 46.11 -2.42 -1.39
C PHE A 44 44.79 -2.97 -1.93
N VAL A 45 44.27 -4.04 -1.33
CA VAL A 45 42.94 -4.59 -1.65
C VAL A 45 41.88 -3.51 -1.43
N GLY A 46 41.94 -2.80 -0.30
CA GLY A 46 41.03 -1.70 0.01
C GLY A 46 41.03 -0.60 -1.05
N GLU A 47 42.19 -0.18 -1.53
CA GLU A 47 42.35 0.86 -2.56
C GLU A 47 41.73 0.45 -3.91
N GLN A 48 42.01 -0.77 -4.37
CA GLN A 48 41.42 -1.31 -5.60
C GLN A 48 39.89 -1.35 -5.51
N ILE A 49 39.36 -1.76 -4.37
CA ILE A 49 37.92 -1.82 -4.14
C ILE A 49 37.30 -0.41 -4.05
N PHE A 50 37.97 0.55 -3.42
CA PHE A 50 37.50 1.93 -3.37
C PHE A 50 37.40 2.54 -4.77
N THR A 51 38.37 2.19 -5.63
CA THR A 51 38.41 2.61 -7.03
C THR A 51 37.23 2.01 -7.79
N GLU A 52 37.03 0.71 -7.71
CA GLU A 52 35.92 0.02 -8.39
C GLU A 52 34.54 0.50 -7.87
N ALA A 53 34.38 0.64 -6.56
CA ALA A 53 33.14 1.14 -5.97
C ALA A 53 32.88 2.64 -6.25
N LYS A 54 33.90 3.41 -6.64
CA LYS A 54 33.76 4.80 -7.12
C LYS A 54 33.31 4.85 -8.58
N THR A 55 33.65 3.83 -9.37
CA THR A 55 33.27 3.75 -10.79
C THR A 55 31.82 3.28 -11.00
N GLN A 56 31.23 2.55 -10.05
CA GLN A 56 29.82 2.18 -10.09
C GLN A 56 28.90 3.39 -9.83
N LYS A 57 28.15 3.83 -10.85
CA LYS A 57 27.01 4.74 -10.67
C LYS A 57 25.93 4.06 -9.78
N GLY A 58 25.13 4.84 -9.05
CA GLY A 58 23.99 4.38 -8.24
C GLY A 58 24.30 3.42 -7.07
N ARG A 59 24.45 2.13 -7.34
CA ARG A 59 24.61 1.06 -6.33
C ARG A 59 26.00 1.04 -5.65
N GLY A 60 26.92 1.93 -6.07
CA GLY A 60 28.26 2.06 -5.49
C GLY A 60 28.25 2.32 -3.98
N GLU A 61 27.31 3.11 -3.46
CA GLU A 61 27.20 3.39 -2.03
C GLU A 61 26.80 2.14 -1.22
N PHE A 62 25.80 1.38 -1.68
CA PHE A 62 25.39 0.12 -1.04
C PHE A 62 26.53 -0.90 -1.05
N SER A 63 27.22 -1.03 -2.19
CA SER A 63 28.39 -1.91 -2.34
C SER A 63 29.46 -1.60 -1.29
N LYS A 64 29.79 -0.30 -1.13
CA LYS A 64 30.73 0.17 -0.11
C LYS A 64 30.29 -0.27 1.28
N MET A 65 29.01 -0.12 1.62
CA MET A 65 28.53 -0.55 2.94
C MET A 65 28.64 -2.05 3.17
N VAL A 66 28.28 -2.86 2.18
CA VAL A 66 28.42 -4.32 2.26
C VAL A 66 29.89 -4.69 2.47
N ILE A 67 30.79 -4.08 1.69
CA ILE A 67 32.23 -4.28 1.83
C ILE A 67 32.72 -3.90 3.22
N PHE A 68 32.45 -2.68 3.72
CA PHE A 68 32.98 -2.22 5.00
C PHE A 68 32.43 -3.00 6.20
N TYR A 69 31.14 -3.31 6.18
CA TYR A 69 30.48 -3.83 7.38
C TYR A 69 30.32 -5.35 7.37
N GLU A 70 30.17 -5.98 6.21
CA GLU A 70 29.96 -7.43 6.12
C GLU A 70 31.25 -8.20 5.77
N ILE A 71 32.06 -7.65 4.86
CA ILE A 71 33.30 -8.28 4.40
C ILE A 71 34.46 -7.93 5.32
N LEU A 72 34.78 -6.64 5.43
CA LEU A 72 35.88 -6.11 6.24
C LEU A 72 35.55 -6.05 7.74
N ASN A 73 34.27 -6.04 8.10
CA ASN A 73 33.84 -5.89 9.49
C ASN A 73 34.62 -4.77 10.22
N ILE A 74 34.57 -3.55 9.68
CA ILE A 74 35.39 -2.38 10.05
C ILE A 74 35.33 -2.00 11.54
N VAL A 75 34.39 -2.56 12.30
CA VAL A 75 34.32 -2.37 13.75
C VAL A 75 35.36 -3.23 14.48
N TYR A 76 35.57 -4.46 14.05
CA TYR A 76 36.38 -5.43 14.78
C TYR A 76 37.80 -5.55 14.22
N ILE A 77 37.99 -5.46 12.90
CA ILE A 77 39.32 -5.68 12.30
C ILE A 77 40.33 -4.61 12.71
N PRO A 78 40.02 -3.30 12.64
CA PRO A 78 40.95 -2.27 13.14
C PRO A 78 41.22 -2.40 14.63
N VAL A 79 40.21 -2.73 15.44
CA VAL A 79 40.37 -2.91 16.89
C VAL A 79 41.27 -4.12 17.19
N LEU A 80 41.05 -5.25 16.51
CA LEU A 80 41.90 -6.42 16.61
C LEU A 80 43.33 -6.11 16.16
N ALA A 81 43.50 -5.34 15.08
CA ALA A 81 44.81 -4.97 14.57
C ALA A 81 45.55 -4.04 15.53
N ILE A 82 44.89 -3.02 16.08
CA ILE A 82 45.47 -2.16 17.11
C ILE A 82 45.81 -2.97 18.36
N PHE A 83 44.90 -3.83 18.82
CA PHE A 83 45.14 -4.70 19.96
C PHE A 83 46.35 -5.62 19.74
N ALA A 84 46.46 -6.24 18.56
CA ALA A 84 47.60 -7.07 18.21
C ALA A 84 48.89 -6.26 18.17
N LEU A 85 48.90 -5.09 17.51
CA LEU A 85 50.07 -4.21 17.47
C LEU A 85 50.51 -3.77 18.87
N THR A 86 49.57 -3.39 19.74
CA THR A 86 49.87 -3.03 21.13
C THR A 86 50.42 -4.23 21.92
N LEU A 87 49.82 -5.41 21.75
CA LEU A 87 50.29 -6.64 22.40
C LEU A 87 51.73 -6.96 21.97
N PHE A 88 52.02 -6.97 20.67
CA PHE A 88 53.36 -7.28 20.16
C PHE A 88 54.37 -6.15 20.41
N ALA A 89 53.93 -4.90 20.52
CA ALA A 89 54.79 -3.79 20.94
C ALA A 89 55.17 -3.89 22.43
N PHE A 90 54.22 -4.27 23.29
CA PHE A 90 54.46 -4.46 24.71
C PHE A 90 55.52 -5.55 24.98
N PHE A 91 55.51 -6.63 24.19
CA PHE A 91 56.48 -7.71 24.34
C PHE A 91 57.78 -7.50 23.57
N LYS A 92 57.97 -6.38 22.87
CA LYS A 92 59.12 -6.14 21.99
C LYS A 92 60.47 -6.21 22.73
N ASP A 93 60.54 -5.63 23.92
CA ASP A 93 61.80 -5.56 24.69
C ASP A 93 62.13 -6.89 25.36
N ASP A 94 61.12 -7.60 25.87
CA ASP A 94 61.29 -8.95 26.38
C ASP A 94 61.68 -9.91 25.25
N LEU A 95 61.01 -9.84 24.10
CA LEU A 95 61.21 -10.64 22.88
C LEU A 95 62.65 -10.66 22.34
N ASN A 96 63.36 -9.55 22.48
CA ASN A 96 64.76 -9.43 22.04
C ASN A 96 65.78 -9.87 23.09
N SER A 97 65.36 -10.12 24.33
CA SER A 97 66.23 -10.69 25.34
C SER A 97 66.24 -12.22 25.20
N ASN A 98 67.43 -12.84 25.15
CA ASN A 98 67.59 -14.30 25.09
C ASN A 98 67.07 -15.04 26.35
N ARG A 99 66.31 -14.38 27.24
CA ARG A 99 65.87 -14.88 28.55
C ARG A 99 64.39 -15.23 28.63
N ILE A 100 63.64 -15.13 27.54
CA ILE A 100 62.21 -15.44 27.59
C ILE A 100 61.96 -16.93 27.68
N ASP A 101 61.06 -17.30 28.58
CA ASP A 101 60.49 -18.62 28.68
C ASP A 101 59.83 -19.07 27.35
N THR A 102 60.19 -20.24 26.85
CA THR A 102 59.65 -20.86 25.64
C THR A 102 58.11 -20.87 25.62
N SER A 103 57.48 -20.98 26.79
CA SER A 103 56.02 -20.90 26.97
C SER A 103 55.42 -19.59 26.43
N PHE A 104 56.12 -18.47 26.60
CA PHE A 104 55.67 -17.16 26.18
C PHE A 104 55.79 -16.95 24.67
N LYS A 105 56.86 -17.48 24.06
CA LYS A 105 57.02 -17.54 22.59
C LYS A 105 55.92 -18.39 21.95
N ALA A 106 55.59 -19.53 22.55
CA ALA A 106 54.51 -20.40 22.08
C ALA A 106 53.14 -19.71 22.14
N LEU A 107 52.83 -19.01 23.25
CA LEU A 107 51.60 -18.24 23.39
C LEU A 107 51.50 -17.11 22.35
N SER A 108 52.58 -16.37 22.13
CA SER A 108 52.65 -15.29 21.14
C SER A 108 52.46 -15.81 19.71
N PHE A 109 53.05 -16.97 19.39
CA PHE A 109 52.86 -17.64 18.11
C PHE A 109 51.42 -18.13 17.91
N ALA A 110 50.81 -18.72 18.94
CA ALA A 110 49.40 -19.11 18.89
C ALA A 110 48.48 -17.90 18.69
N PHE A 111 48.74 -16.78 19.37
CA PHE A 111 48.01 -15.54 19.19
C PHE A 111 48.18 -14.97 17.78
N LEU A 112 49.40 -15.03 17.21
CA LEU A 112 49.64 -14.66 15.82
C LEU A 112 48.80 -15.51 14.87
N LEU A 113 48.79 -16.83 15.02
CA LEU A 113 48.02 -17.72 14.14
C LEU A 113 46.52 -17.39 14.19
N ILE A 114 45.98 -17.17 15.38
CA ILE A 114 44.60 -16.73 15.57
C ILE A 114 44.36 -15.40 14.86
N PHE A 115 45.26 -14.44 15.04
CA PHE A 115 45.17 -13.11 14.44
C PHE A 115 45.22 -13.15 12.91
N VAL A 116 46.19 -13.88 12.35
CA VAL A 116 46.33 -14.12 10.90
C VAL A 116 45.05 -14.78 10.37
N PHE A 117 44.52 -15.78 11.05
CA PHE A 117 43.26 -16.43 10.64
C PHE A 117 42.10 -15.43 10.56
N PHE A 118 41.97 -14.54 11.55
CA PHE A 118 40.95 -13.48 11.52
C PHE A 118 41.18 -12.45 10.40
N LEU A 119 42.42 -12.07 10.12
CA LEU A 119 42.77 -11.12 9.05
C LEU A 119 42.68 -11.70 7.63
N LEU A 120 42.88 -13.01 7.45
CA LEU A 120 42.73 -13.67 6.15
C LEU A 120 41.27 -13.85 5.75
N ARG A 121 40.34 -13.95 6.73
CA ARG A 121 38.91 -14.18 6.46
C ARG A 121 38.27 -13.13 5.53
N PRO A 122 38.50 -11.81 5.68
CA PRO A 122 38.09 -10.80 4.71
C PRO A 122 38.57 -11.07 3.29
N ILE A 123 39.83 -11.49 3.12
CA ILE A 123 40.43 -11.74 1.80
C ILE A 123 39.64 -12.84 1.07
N PHE A 124 39.34 -13.95 1.76
CA PHE A 124 38.51 -15.01 1.19
C PHE A 124 37.08 -14.54 0.88
N LYS A 125 36.46 -13.76 1.78
CA LYS A 125 35.13 -13.18 1.54
C LYS A 125 35.12 -12.24 0.33
N PHE A 126 36.17 -11.44 0.14
CA PHE A 126 36.33 -10.58 -1.03
C PHE A 126 36.41 -11.39 -2.30
N GLN A 127 37.25 -12.43 -2.31
CA GLN A 127 37.37 -13.32 -3.44
C GLN A 127 36.01 -13.94 -3.82
N GLU A 128 35.20 -14.35 -2.83
CA GLU A 128 33.85 -14.82 -3.09
C GLU A 128 32.91 -13.73 -3.63
N PHE A 129 32.99 -12.51 -3.09
CA PHE A 129 32.18 -11.37 -3.51
C PHE A 129 32.38 -11.04 -5.00
N PHE A 130 33.64 -10.97 -5.44
CA PHE A 130 33.99 -10.68 -6.84
C PHE A 130 33.80 -11.87 -7.79
N ARG A 131 33.75 -13.11 -7.29
CA ARG A 131 33.38 -14.32 -8.07
C ARG A 131 31.88 -14.47 -8.34
N GLY A 132 31.10 -13.39 -8.25
CA GLY A 132 29.66 -13.40 -8.55
C GLY A 132 28.74 -13.85 -7.40
N LYS A 133 29.28 -14.15 -6.20
CA LYS A 133 28.44 -14.45 -5.00
C LYS A 133 28.02 -13.20 -4.22
N ARG A 134 28.07 -12.04 -4.86
CA ARG A 134 27.75 -10.72 -4.28
C ARG A 134 26.44 -10.68 -3.50
N HIS A 135 25.35 -11.23 -4.06
CA HIS A 135 24.02 -11.25 -3.43
C HIS A 135 24.00 -11.89 -2.04
N LYS A 136 24.86 -12.88 -1.75
CA LYS A 136 24.94 -13.52 -0.42
C LYS A 136 25.38 -12.55 0.66
N PHE A 137 26.38 -11.72 0.35
CA PHE A 137 26.89 -10.69 1.25
C PHE A 137 25.90 -9.54 1.39
N GLU A 138 25.24 -9.15 0.30
CA GLU A 138 24.20 -8.12 0.31
C GLU A 138 23.01 -8.53 1.21
N ILE A 139 22.55 -9.78 1.07
CA ILE A 139 21.50 -10.37 1.92
C ILE A 139 21.94 -10.43 3.37
N SER A 140 23.15 -10.92 3.65
CA SER A 140 23.70 -11.01 5.01
C SER A 140 23.77 -9.63 5.67
N PHE A 141 24.30 -8.64 4.93
CA PHE A 141 24.40 -7.26 5.38
C PHE A 141 23.02 -6.67 5.72
N LEU A 142 22.04 -6.82 4.82
CA LEU A 142 20.69 -6.30 5.04
C LEU A 142 20.02 -6.98 6.24
N LYS A 143 20.13 -8.30 6.39
CA LYS A 143 19.61 -9.02 7.58
C LYS A 143 20.25 -8.51 8.88
N ASN A 144 21.55 -8.21 8.86
CA ASN A 144 22.27 -7.66 10.01
C ASN A 144 21.83 -6.21 10.36
N LEU A 145 21.20 -5.50 9.42
CA LEU A 145 20.56 -4.21 9.67
C LEU A 145 19.22 -4.32 10.41
N GLY A 146 18.61 -5.49 10.53
CA GLY A 146 17.36 -5.69 11.29
C GLY A 146 17.46 -5.32 12.77
N PHE A 147 16.34 -4.99 13.43
CA PHE A 147 16.37 -4.64 14.85
C PHE A 147 16.29 -5.90 15.71
N SER A 148 17.35 -6.18 16.46
CA SER A 148 17.26 -7.00 17.67
C SER A 148 17.03 -6.10 18.89
N LYS A 149 16.61 -6.68 20.03
CA LYS A 149 16.13 -6.03 21.27
C LYS A 149 17.04 -4.95 21.93
N ILE A 150 18.12 -4.48 21.32
CA ILE A 150 19.20 -3.74 22.00
C ILE A 150 19.06 -2.21 21.88
N LEU A 151 19.15 -1.52 23.03
CA LEU A 151 19.40 -0.09 23.30
C LEU A 151 18.94 0.96 22.27
N LYS A 152 17.94 1.77 22.65
CA LYS A 152 17.33 2.88 21.88
C LYS A 152 18.33 3.84 21.20
N PHE A 153 19.49 4.11 21.78
CA PHE A 153 20.47 5.05 21.21
C PHE A 153 21.26 4.47 20.02
N ARG A 154 21.54 3.16 19.99
CA ARG A 154 22.14 2.49 18.82
C ARG A 154 21.16 2.42 17.63
N ASN A 155 19.86 2.55 17.89
CA ASN A 155 18.83 2.38 16.87
C ASN A 155 18.75 3.55 15.86
N LYS A 156 19.07 4.80 16.24
CA LYS A 156 18.98 5.94 15.30
C LYS A 156 20.02 5.89 14.18
N VAL A 157 21.28 5.59 14.50
CA VAL A 157 22.35 5.45 13.49
C VAL A 157 22.07 4.24 12.59
N LYS A 158 21.63 3.14 13.19
CA LYS A 158 21.24 1.92 12.46
C LYS A 158 20.06 2.16 11.52
N ALA A 159 19.03 2.90 11.96
CA ALA A 159 17.89 3.32 11.15
C ALA A 159 18.31 4.15 9.92
N LYS A 160 19.12 5.21 10.12
CA LYS A 160 19.64 6.02 9.02
C LYS A 160 20.45 5.20 8.02
N LYS A 161 21.29 4.29 8.52
CA LYS A 161 22.08 3.38 7.70
C LYS A 161 21.19 2.44 6.88
N MET A 162 20.10 1.95 7.48
CA MET A 162 19.13 1.07 6.81
C MET A 162 18.41 1.79 5.67
N VAL A 163 17.89 3.00 5.89
CA VAL A 163 17.22 3.79 4.83
C VAL A 163 18.18 4.04 3.67
N ARG A 164 19.40 4.47 3.98
CA ARG A 164 20.43 4.74 2.98
C ARG A 164 20.83 3.49 2.19
N ALA A 165 20.96 2.36 2.88
CA ALA A 165 21.25 1.07 2.24
C ALA A 165 20.15 0.68 1.25
N TRP A 166 18.88 0.75 1.65
CA TRP A 166 17.75 0.46 0.75
C TRP A 166 17.64 1.46 -0.40
N ASN A 167 17.87 2.74 -0.15
CA ASN A 167 17.80 3.77 -1.18
C ASN A 167 18.88 3.55 -2.26
N SER A 168 20.11 3.23 -1.85
CA SER A 168 21.17 2.91 -2.80
C SER A 168 20.94 1.54 -3.47
N PHE A 169 20.46 0.53 -2.75
CA PHE A 169 20.17 -0.79 -3.34
C PHE A 169 19.10 -0.73 -4.43
N TRP A 170 17.99 -0.03 -4.20
CA TRP A 170 16.88 0.07 -5.15
C TRP A 170 17.03 1.16 -6.21
N SER A 171 18.10 1.97 -6.13
CA SER A 171 18.42 2.96 -7.15
C SER A 171 18.57 2.36 -8.55
N GLU A 172 18.82 1.06 -8.66
CA GLU A 172 18.98 0.31 -9.90
C GLU A 172 18.16 -0.99 -9.87
N LYS A 173 17.77 -1.48 -11.05
CA LYS A 173 17.08 -2.78 -11.17
C LYS A 173 18.02 -3.90 -10.69
N SER A 174 17.50 -4.83 -9.89
CA SER A 174 18.30 -5.95 -9.41
C SER A 174 18.47 -6.98 -10.53
N GLU A 175 19.71 -7.41 -10.78
CA GLU A 175 20.04 -8.55 -11.66
C GLU A 175 19.71 -9.90 -11.02
N PHE A 176 19.47 -9.92 -9.70
CA PHE A 176 19.22 -11.13 -8.91
C PHE A 176 17.78 -11.18 -8.39
N ASN A 177 17.36 -12.38 -7.98
CA ASN A 177 16.05 -12.67 -7.40
C ASN A 177 15.65 -11.64 -6.32
N GLU A 178 14.67 -10.80 -6.67
CA GLU A 178 14.19 -9.70 -5.83
C GLU A 178 13.38 -10.18 -4.61
N ARG A 179 12.93 -11.43 -4.63
CA ARG A 179 12.10 -12.03 -3.59
C ARG A 179 12.78 -12.05 -2.22
N ASP A 180 14.05 -12.47 -2.16
CA ASP A 180 14.77 -12.53 -0.89
C ASP A 180 15.00 -11.13 -0.30
N PHE A 181 15.26 -10.15 -1.15
CA PHE A 181 15.39 -8.75 -0.74
C PHE A 181 14.04 -8.20 -0.27
N THR A 182 12.96 -8.49 -0.99
CA THR A 182 11.60 -8.08 -0.63
C THR A 182 11.21 -8.63 0.75
N LYS A 183 11.50 -9.90 1.04
CA LYS A 183 11.28 -10.50 2.38
C LYS A 183 12.07 -9.80 3.48
N ILE A 184 13.33 -9.45 3.24
CA ILE A 184 14.16 -8.73 4.22
C ILE A 184 13.59 -7.33 4.45
N PHE A 185 13.18 -6.64 3.40
CA PHE A 185 12.53 -5.34 3.50
C PHE A 185 11.23 -5.40 4.32
N ILE A 186 10.36 -6.36 4.00
CA ILE A 186 9.12 -6.62 4.77
C ILE A 186 9.46 -6.82 6.24
N SER A 187 10.48 -7.63 6.55
CA SER A 187 10.94 -7.85 7.93
C SER A 187 11.41 -6.55 8.59
N HIS A 188 12.07 -5.64 7.87
CA HIS A 188 12.51 -4.36 8.42
C HIS A 188 11.32 -3.43 8.73
N ILE A 189 10.29 -3.40 7.87
CA ILE A 189 9.05 -2.66 8.14
C ILE A 189 8.32 -3.28 9.34
N ASP A 190 8.18 -4.60 9.37
CA ASP A 190 7.55 -5.34 10.47
C ASP A 190 8.26 -5.05 11.80
N ASP A 191 9.59 -5.06 11.82
CA ASP A 191 10.39 -4.68 12.98
C ASP A 191 10.16 -3.22 13.37
N ALA A 192 10.19 -2.29 12.42
CA ALA A 192 9.97 -0.88 12.68
C ALA A 192 8.58 -0.63 13.30
N ILE A 193 7.53 -1.27 12.78
CA ILE A 193 6.17 -1.20 13.33
C ILE A 193 6.13 -1.83 14.73
N LYS A 194 6.67 -3.04 14.90
CA LYS A 194 6.72 -3.79 16.18
C LYS A 194 7.41 -2.99 17.29
N TYR A 195 8.54 -2.35 16.97
CA TYR A 195 9.31 -1.53 17.91
C TYR A 195 8.81 -0.08 18.01
N ARG A 196 7.72 0.27 17.30
CA ARG A 196 7.11 1.61 17.28
C ARG A 196 8.09 2.69 16.79
N GLU A 197 8.95 2.36 15.84
CA GLU A 197 9.82 3.25 15.06
C GLU A 197 9.13 3.59 13.74
N LEU A 198 7.93 4.18 13.81
CA LEU A 198 7.05 4.34 12.66
C LEU A 198 7.58 5.31 11.60
N GLU A 199 8.35 6.33 12.03
CA GLU A 199 9.04 7.25 11.11
C GLU A 199 10.00 6.50 10.18
N LEU A 200 10.72 5.50 10.71
CA LEU A 200 11.57 4.65 9.89
C LEU A 200 10.74 3.79 8.94
N ALA A 201 9.61 3.22 9.40
CA ALA A 201 8.73 2.44 8.53
C ALA A 201 8.24 3.28 7.33
N ILE A 202 7.92 4.56 7.55
CA ILE A 202 7.56 5.50 6.49
C ILE A 202 8.74 5.76 5.57
N GLN A 203 9.90 6.14 6.10
CA GLN A 203 11.08 6.44 5.29
C GLN A 203 11.48 5.26 4.40
N LEU A 204 11.42 4.04 4.95
CA LEU A 204 11.64 2.80 4.20
C LEU A 204 10.59 2.59 3.11
N SER A 205 9.32 2.82 3.42
CA SER A 205 8.23 2.70 2.45
C SER A 205 8.31 3.76 1.34
N GLN A 206 8.66 5.01 1.67
CA GLN A 206 8.94 6.08 0.71
C GLN A 206 10.11 5.71 -0.21
N THR A 207 11.17 5.13 0.37
CA THR A 207 12.32 4.64 -0.40
C THR A 207 11.90 3.57 -1.42
N TYR A 208 10.98 2.68 -1.03
CA TYR A 208 10.41 1.69 -1.95
C TYR A 208 9.56 2.34 -3.04
N VAL A 209 8.61 3.21 -2.65
CA VAL A 209 7.71 3.92 -3.58
C VAL A 209 8.49 4.73 -4.62
N ASN A 210 9.53 5.47 -4.21
CA ASN A 210 10.37 6.25 -5.11
C ASN A 210 11.11 5.40 -6.16
N ASN A 211 11.27 4.10 -5.90
CA ASN A 211 11.95 3.17 -6.79
C ASN A 211 11.04 2.08 -7.33
N ILE A 212 9.71 2.19 -7.15
CA ILE A 212 8.73 1.14 -7.42
C ILE A 212 8.73 0.68 -8.88
N GLU A 213 8.99 1.60 -9.81
CA GLU A 213 9.07 1.32 -11.25
C GLU A 213 10.28 0.44 -11.63
N LYS A 214 11.29 0.34 -10.77
CA LYS A 214 12.47 -0.50 -10.96
C LYS A 214 12.34 -1.88 -10.30
N ARG A 215 11.23 -2.14 -9.60
CA ARG A 215 11.02 -3.36 -8.82
C ARG A 215 10.23 -4.38 -9.63
N ASP A 216 10.46 -5.65 -9.30
CA ASP A 216 9.70 -6.78 -9.79
C ASP A 216 8.22 -6.69 -9.39
N ARG A 217 7.34 -6.66 -10.40
CA ARG A 217 5.89 -6.55 -10.23
C ARG A 217 5.30 -7.77 -9.52
N PHE A 218 5.87 -8.94 -9.74
CA PHE A 218 5.44 -10.16 -9.06
C PHE A 218 5.64 -10.04 -7.54
N SER A 219 6.80 -9.56 -7.10
CA SER A 219 7.08 -9.30 -5.69
C SER A 219 6.18 -8.21 -5.09
N ILE A 220 5.86 -7.16 -5.88
CA ILE A 220 4.89 -6.13 -5.48
C ILE A 220 3.52 -6.76 -5.15
N GLY A 221 2.96 -7.56 -6.06
CA GLY A 221 1.60 -8.09 -5.89
C GLY A 221 1.50 -9.24 -4.90
N TYR A 222 2.48 -10.16 -4.87
CA TYR A 222 2.41 -11.35 -4.01
C TYR A 222 3.00 -11.15 -2.60
N GLU A 223 3.99 -10.28 -2.44
CA GLU A 223 4.67 -10.12 -1.14
C GLU A 223 4.37 -8.77 -0.49
N ILE A 224 4.43 -7.66 -1.25
CA ILE A 224 4.24 -6.32 -0.68
C ILE A 224 2.76 -5.97 -0.47
N LEU A 225 1.89 -6.17 -1.46
CA LEU A 225 0.48 -5.78 -1.36
C LEU A 225 -0.23 -6.42 -0.15
N PRO A 226 -0.14 -7.74 0.10
CA PRO A 226 -0.74 -8.34 1.29
C PRO A 226 -0.19 -7.73 2.59
N LYS A 227 1.10 -7.41 2.60
CA LYS A 227 1.76 -6.78 3.75
C LYS A 227 1.32 -5.34 3.97
N VAL A 228 1.11 -4.56 2.91
CA VAL A 228 0.57 -3.20 3.02
C VAL A 228 -0.84 -3.22 3.63
N LEU A 229 -1.68 -4.17 3.23
CA LEU A 229 -3.02 -4.36 3.82
C LEU A 229 -2.94 -4.78 5.30
N GLU A 230 -2.04 -5.71 5.64
CA GLU A 230 -1.77 -6.14 7.02
C GLU A 230 -1.25 -4.98 7.89
N TRP A 231 -0.28 -4.20 7.40
CA TRP A 231 0.27 -3.04 8.09
C TRP A 231 -0.79 -1.97 8.29
N ASN A 232 -1.62 -1.71 7.28
CA ASN A 232 -2.71 -0.75 7.36
C ASN A 232 -3.72 -1.13 8.46
N GLU A 233 -4.14 -2.40 8.55
CA GLU A 233 -5.01 -2.88 9.62
C GLU A 233 -4.35 -2.74 11.00
N LYS A 234 -3.09 -3.18 11.15
CA LYS A 234 -2.35 -3.07 12.42
C LYS A 234 -2.22 -1.64 12.90
N LEU A 235 -1.88 -0.71 12.00
CA LEU A 235 -1.73 0.70 12.32
C LEU A 235 -3.07 1.34 12.66
N TRP A 236 -4.14 0.99 11.95
CA TRP A 236 -5.49 1.43 12.26
C TRP A 236 -5.94 0.99 13.66
N VAL A 237 -5.74 -0.28 14.03
CA VAL A 237 -6.02 -0.76 15.40
C VAL A 237 -5.20 0.03 16.43
N GLY A 238 -3.91 0.26 16.13
CA GLY A 238 -3.02 1.06 16.97
C GLY A 238 -3.45 2.52 17.15
N GLU A 239 -4.05 3.11 16.12
CA GLU A 239 -4.66 4.44 16.13
C GLU A 239 -5.95 4.47 16.95
N LYS A 240 -6.83 3.47 16.83
CA LYS A 240 -8.05 3.40 17.67
C LYS A 240 -7.74 3.27 19.15
N LEU A 241 -6.72 2.49 19.51
CA LEU A 241 -6.23 2.44 20.89
C LEU A 241 -5.69 3.81 21.35
N TRP A 242 -5.04 4.54 20.47
CA TRP A 242 -4.58 5.89 20.76
C TRP A 242 -5.73 6.90 20.91
N LEU A 243 -6.75 6.88 20.03
CA LEU A 243 -7.92 7.75 20.16
C LEU A 243 -8.69 7.48 21.46
N LYS A 244 -8.87 6.20 21.83
CA LYS A 244 -9.42 5.82 23.15
C LYS A 244 -8.59 6.44 24.29
N SER A 245 -7.26 6.42 24.14
CA SER A 245 -6.37 7.04 25.12
C SER A 245 -6.53 8.56 25.20
N TYR A 246 -6.67 9.24 24.06
CA TYR A 246 -6.92 10.68 24.03
C TYR A 246 -8.25 11.06 24.70
N ASP A 247 -9.31 10.29 24.45
CA ASP A 247 -10.60 10.47 25.13
C ASP A 247 -10.48 10.27 26.64
N THR A 248 -9.66 9.32 27.09
CA THR A 248 -9.34 9.14 28.52
C THR A 248 -8.57 10.33 29.08
N GLU A 249 -7.59 10.90 28.35
CA GLU A 249 -6.91 12.13 28.75
C GLU A 249 -7.91 13.27 28.94
N LYS A 250 -8.82 13.45 27.97
CA LYS A 250 -9.87 14.48 28.03
C LYS A 250 -10.84 14.24 29.20
N LYS A 251 -11.19 12.98 29.49
CA LYS A 251 -11.98 12.62 30.68
C LYS A 251 -11.23 12.95 31.97
N ILE A 252 -9.94 12.65 32.09
CA ILE A 252 -9.12 13.03 33.26
C ILE A 252 -9.11 14.55 33.42
N GLN A 253 -8.99 15.30 32.30
CA GLN A 253 -9.04 16.76 32.31
C GLN A 253 -10.40 17.31 32.76
N ASN A 254 -11.50 16.66 32.39
CA ASN A 254 -12.85 17.11 32.70
C ASN A 254 -13.35 16.65 34.08
N PHE A 255 -12.92 15.47 34.53
CA PHE A 255 -13.40 14.84 35.77
C PHE A 255 -12.67 15.38 37.01
N ILE A 256 -11.40 15.74 36.89
CA ILE A 256 -10.63 16.32 37.99
C ILE A 256 -10.73 17.85 37.88
N SER A 257 -11.53 18.44 38.75
CA SER A 257 -11.70 19.90 38.81
C SER A 257 -10.35 20.60 38.91
N GLN A 258 -10.09 21.50 37.95
CA GLN A 258 -8.91 22.36 37.95
C GLN A 258 -8.84 23.23 39.20
N LYS A 259 -10.01 23.56 39.76
CA LYS A 259 -10.17 24.44 40.92
C LYS A 259 -9.87 23.72 42.23
N HIS A 260 -10.20 22.43 42.33
CA HIS A 260 -10.11 21.70 43.60
C HIS A 260 -8.89 20.80 43.72
N PHE A 261 -8.34 20.26 42.62
CA PHE A 261 -7.20 19.33 42.67
C PHE A 261 -6.18 19.53 41.53
N PRO A 262 -5.57 20.73 41.41
CA PRO A 262 -4.65 21.05 40.32
C PRO A 262 -3.39 20.16 40.31
N THR A 263 -2.84 19.86 41.49
CA THR A 263 -1.61 19.05 41.63
C THR A 263 -1.84 17.60 41.24
N PHE A 264 -2.97 17.01 41.65
CA PHE A 264 -3.34 15.63 41.30
C PHE A 264 -3.67 15.52 39.81
N ARG A 265 -4.39 16.49 39.23
CA ARG A 265 -4.63 16.54 37.77
C ARG A 265 -3.32 16.60 37.00
N SER A 266 -2.38 17.47 37.40
CA SER A 266 -1.08 17.61 36.76
C SER A 266 -0.26 16.30 36.86
N TRP A 267 -0.25 15.67 38.04
CA TRP A 267 0.41 14.38 38.26
C TRP A 267 -0.21 13.25 37.43
N ALA A 268 -1.55 13.11 37.44
CA ALA A 268 -2.28 12.10 36.67
C ALA A 268 -2.03 12.29 35.16
N LEU A 269 -2.10 13.52 34.65
CA LEU A 269 -1.78 13.84 33.26
C LEU A 269 -0.31 13.60 32.93
N LYS A 270 0.62 13.87 33.85
CA LYS A 270 2.06 13.61 33.65
C LYS A 270 2.35 12.12 33.58
N ILE A 271 1.76 11.31 34.45
CA ILE A 271 1.86 9.84 34.40
C ILE A 271 1.22 9.32 33.11
N TYR A 272 0.02 9.78 32.80
CA TYR A 272 -0.72 9.39 31.60
C TYR A 272 0.03 9.73 30.30
N LYS A 273 0.56 10.95 30.20
CA LYS A 273 1.38 11.37 29.06
C LYS A 273 2.67 10.57 28.99
N LYS A 274 3.31 10.28 30.12
CA LYS A 274 4.55 9.46 30.16
C LYS A 274 4.28 8.03 29.65
N THR A 275 3.14 7.44 29.95
CA THR A 275 2.74 6.10 29.46
C THR A 275 2.19 6.10 28.03
N ASN A 276 1.57 7.19 27.56
CA ASN A 276 0.96 7.29 26.21
C ASN A 276 1.66 8.23 25.21
N SER A 277 2.93 8.58 25.46
CA SER A 277 3.74 9.62 24.77
C SER A 277 4.09 9.40 23.27
N LYS A 278 3.25 8.79 22.44
CA LYS A 278 3.50 8.73 20.98
C LYS A 278 2.30 9.21 20.18
N LYS A 279 2.28 10.51 19.88
CA LYS A 279 1.30 11.22 19.04
C LYS A 279 1.43 10.87 17.55
N ASP A 280 2.55 10.29 17.13
CA ASP A 280 2.88 10.12 15.70
C ASP A 280 2.03 9.07 14.98
N ARG A 281 1.24 8.24 15.68
CA ARG A 281 0.57 7.07 15.08
C ARG A 281 -0.46 7.41 13.99
N PHE A 282 -1.12 8.57 14.10
CA PHE A 282 -2.20 8.96 13.20
C PHE A 282 -1.71 9.19 11.75
N TRP A 283 -0.66 10.00 11.59
CA TRP A 283 -0.07 10.29 10.29
C TRP A 283 0.46 9.04 9.59
N ASN A 284 0.94 8.08 10.38
CA ASN A 284 1.56 6.88 9.84
C ASN A 284 0.54 5.90 9.28
N TRP A 285 -0.60 5.72 9.94
CA TRP A 285 -1.70 4.93 9.38
C TRP A 285 -2.14 5.51 8.02
N HIS A 286 -2.33 6.83 7.93
CA HIS A 286 -2.71 7.49 6.69
C HIS A 286 -1.70 7.28 5.56
N TYR A 287 -0.39 7.31 5.85
CA TYR A 287 0.63 7.07 4.84
C TYR A 287 0.52 5.67 4.21
N PHE A 288 0.39 4.61 5.02
CA PHE A 288 0.28 3.25 4.51
C PHE A 288 -1.05 3.02 3.78
N GLY A 289 -2.16 3.50 4.34
CA GLY A 289 -3.49 3.34 3.77
C GLY A 289 -3.77 4.18 2.53
N ARG A 290 -3.08 5.31 2.34
CA ARG A 290 -3.24 6.20 1.17
C ARG A 290 -2.03 6.14 0.25
N GLU A 291 -0.93 6.80 0.61
CA GLU A 291 0.19 7.05 -0.31
C GLU A 291 0.87 5.77 -0.76
N PHE A 292 1.21 4.88 0.18
CA PHE A 292 1.88 3.63 -0.16
C PHE A 292 0.93 2.70 -0.92
N PHE A 293 -0.30 2.52 -0.44
CA PHE A 293 -1.27 1.67 -1.12
C PHE A 293 -1.60 2.18 -2.53
N LYS A 294 -1.79 3.49 -2.70
CA LYS A 294 -1.97 4.14 -4.01
C LYS A 294 -0.83 3.82 -4.97
N ALA A 295 0.42 3.99 -4.54
CA ALA A 295 1.58 3.69 -5.38
C ALA A 295 1.62 2.22 -5.82
N ILE A 296 1.24 1.29 -4.93
CA ILE A 296 1.15 -0.14 -5.24
C ILE A 296 0.05 -0.42 -6.27
N ILE A 297 -1.13 0.19 -6.12
CA ILE A 297 -2.24 0.06 -7.08
C ILE A 297 -1.79 0.54 -8.46
N THR A 298 -1.25 1.76 -8.55
CA THR A 298 -0.76 2.33 -9.81
C THR A 298 0.31 1.44 -10.46
N ALA A 299 1.26 0.92 -9.68
CA ALA A 299 2.31 0.04 -10.19
C ALA A 299 1.76 -1.30 -10.73
N LEU A 300 0.76 -1.89 -10.07
CA LEU A 300 0.17 -3.16 -10.48
C LEU A 300 -0.79 -3.02 -11.68
N LEU A 301 -1.46 -1.88 -11.83
CA LEU A 301 -2.36 -1.64 -12.98
C LEU A 301 -1.60 -1.43 -14.29
N LYS A 302 -0.34 -0.98 -14.24
CA LYS A 302 0.52 -0.80 -15.42
C LYS A 302 1.11 -2.10 -15.97
N ASP A 303 0.92 -3.22 -15.28
CA ASP A 303 1.48 -4.52 -15.66
C ASP A 303 0.40 -5.44 -16.25
N GLY A 304 0.79 -6.41 -17.08
CA GLY A 304 -0.15 -7.36 -17.68
C GLY A 304 -0.76 -8.34 -16.65
N HIS A 305 0.02 -8.80 -15.67
CA HIS A 305 -0.43 -9.78 -14.66
C HIS A 305 -0.73 -9.16 -13.29
N GLY A 306 -0.21 -7.95 -13.03
CA GLY A 306 -0.43 -7.20 -11.81
C GLY A 306 -1.91 -7.02 -11.39
N PRO A 307 -2.87 -6.77 -12.30
CA PRO A 307 -4.26 -6.58 -11.90
C PRO A 307 -4.90 -7.82 -11.29
N TYR A 308 -4.60 -9.02 -11.81
CA TYR A 308 -5.06 -10.26 -11.19
C TYR A 308 -4.61 -10.36 -9.73
N GLN A 309 -3.33 -10.07 -9.47
CA GLN A 309 -2.75 -10.12 -8.14
C GLN A 309 -3.38 -9.06 -7.23
N LEU A 310 -3.57 -7.85 -7.75
CA LEU A 310 -4.21 -6.73 -7.06
C LEU A 310 -5.61 -7.12 -6.57
N PHE A 311 -6.48 -7.54 -7.49
CA PHE A 311 -7.86 -7.87 -7.15
C PHE A 311 -7.96 -9.14 -6.31
N SER A 312 -7.14 -10.16 -6.58
CA SER A 312 -7.13 -11.40 -5.79
C SER A 312 -6.75 -11.13 -4.33
N ALA A 313 -5.65 -10.41 -4.08
CA ALA A 313 -5.20 -10.09 -2.74
C ALA A 313 -6.12 -9.10 -2.02
N PHE A 314 -6.57 -8.05 -2.72
CA PHE A 314 -7.46 -7.05 -2.13
C PHE A 314 -8.82 -7.64 -1.79
N LYS A 315 -9.41 -8.43 -2.69
CA LYS A 315 -10.66 -9.14 -2.44
C LYS A 315 -10.54 -10.08 -1.25
N LYS A 316 -9.49 -10.91 -1.21
CA LYS A 316 -9.23 -11.80 -0.07
C LYS A 316 -9.19 -11.04 1.25
N HIS A 317 -8.49 -9.91 1.31
CA HIS A 317 -8.42 -9.09 2.52
C HIS A 317 -9.77 -8.48 2.91
N VAL A 318 -10.57 -8.04 1.92
CA VAL A 318 -11.93 -7.52 2.15
C VAL A 318 -12.83 -8.62 2.69
N ASP A 319 -12.81 -9.82 2.10
CA ASP A 319 -13.62 -10.97 2.53
C ASP A 319 -13.26 -11.38 3.97
N GLU A 320 -11.96 -11.52 4.28
CA GLU A 320 -11.47 -11.79 5.63
C GLU A 320 -11.87 -10.68 6.63
N SER A 321 -11.88 -9.42 6.19
CA SER A 321 -12.32 -8.28 7.01
C SER A 321 -13.83 -8.30 7.27
N ILE A 322 -14.65 -8.66 6.28
CA ILE A 322 -16.10 -8.83 6.45
C ILE A 322 -16.39 -9.99 7.41
N GLU A 323 -15.66 -11.10 7.32
CA GLU A 323 -15.79 -12.19 8.29
C GLU A 323 -15.44 -11.76 9.71
N LYS A 324 -14.36 -10.98 9.89
CA LYS A 324 -14.01 -10.38 11.18
C LYS A 324 -15.12 -9.45 11.68
N LEU A 325 -15.65 -8.59 10.81
CA LEU A 325 -16.75 -7.66 11.13
C LEU A 325 -17.98 -8.40 11.66
N ASN A 326 -18.36 -9.51 11.02
CA ASN A 326 -19.52 -10.32 11.41
C ASN A 326 -19.35 -11.03 12.76
N LYS A 327 -18.10 -11.24 13.21
CA LYS A 327 -17.78 -11.83 14.53
C LYS A 327 -17.81 -10.81 15.67
N ILE A 328 -17.82 -9.50 15.38
CA ILE A 328 -17.85 -8.44 16.40
C ILE A 328 -19.26 -8.31 16.96
N LYS A 329 -19.42 -8.55 18.27
CA LYS A 329 -20.72 -8.44 18.98
C LYS A 329 -21.07 -7.00 19.38
N ASP A 330 -20.08 -6.18 19.73
CA ASP A 330 -20.32 -4.79 20.13
C ASP A 330 -20.63 -3.92 18.91
N GLU A 331 -21.82 -3.32 18.87
CA GLU A 331 -22.30 -2.56 17.71
C GLU A 331 -21.43 -1.32 17.43
N LYS A 332 -20.87 -0.67 18.47
CA LYS A 332 -19.99 0.49 18.28
C LYS A 332 -18.65 0.10 17.68
N GLU A 333 -18.10 -1.03 18.09
CA GLU A 333 -16.86 -1.60 17.54
C GLU A 333 -17.09 -2.12 16.11
N LYS A 334 -18.24 -2.76 15.87
CA LYS A 334 -18.66 -3.19 14.53
C LYS A 334 -18.74 -1.99 13.58
N GLN A 335 -19.40 -0.91 13.96
CA GLN A 335 -19.45 0.32 13.16
C GLN A 335 -18.07 0.93 12.91
N LYS A 336 -17.16 0.91 13.90
CA LYS A 336 -15.79 1.40 13.72
C LYS A 336 -15.01 0.55 12.73
N TYR A 337 -15.13 -0.78 12.83
CA TYR A 337 -14.46 -1.70 11.91
C TYR A 337 -15.05 -1.62 10.51
N ASN A 338 -16.36 -1.42 10.38
CA ASN A 338 -16.98 -1.13 9.09
C ASN A 338 -16.37 0.13 8.44
N ARG A 339 -16.19 1.21 9.21
CA ARG A 339 -15.49 2.42 8.72
C ARG A 339 -14.05 2.17 8.27
N TYR A 340 -13.38 1.14 8.80
CA TYR A 340 -12.07 0.73 8.29
C TYR A 340 -12.19 0.10 6.90
N ILE A 341 -13.14 -0.82 6.71
CA ILE A 341 -13.40 -1.43 5.39
C ILE A 341 -13.78 -0.36 4.38
N THR A 342 -14.70 0.55 4.70
CA THR A 342 -15.05 1.66 3.80
C THR A 342 -13.85 2.56 3.51
N GLY A 343 -12.98 2.80 4.50
CA GLY A 343 -11.75 3.59 4.34
C GLY A 343 -10.72 2.96 3.39
N LEU A 344 -10.69 1.62 3.27
CA LEU A 344 -9.88 0.92 2.27
C LEU A 344 -10.35 1.28 0.85
N PHE A 345 -11.66 1.21 0.61
CA PHE A 345 -12.25 1.57 -0.69
C PHE A 345 -12.11 3.05 -0.99
N ALA A 346 -12.22 3.94 0.00
CA ALA A 346 -11.96 5.37 -0.18
C ALA A 346 -10.52 5.70 -0.61
N SER A 347 -9.57 4.79 -0.37
CA SER A 347 -8.20 4.93 -0.86
C SER A 347 -7.98 4.21 -2.19
N PHE A 348 -8.62 3.05 -2.36
CA PHE A 348 -8.54 2.20 -3.55
C PHE A 348 -9.27 2.81 -4.76
N CYS A 349 -10.56 3.11 -4.62
CA CYS A 349 -11.46 3.47 -5.72
C CYS A 349 -10.99 4.71 -6.48
N PRO A 350 -10.69 5.86 -5.85
CA PRO A 350 -10.25 7.04 -6.60
C PRO A 350 -8.96 6.81 -7.40
N THR A 351 -8.04 6.01 -6.84
CA THR A 351 -6.80 5.63 -7.53
C THR A 351 -7.12 4.73 -8.71
N PHE A 352 -7.86 3.63 -8.48
CA PHE A 352 -8.23 2.69 -9.52
C PHE A 352 -8.99 3.36 -10.67
N PHE A 353 -9.99 4.18 -10.37
CA PHE A 353 -10.79 4.89 -11.37
C PHE A 353 -9.97 5.86 -12.21
N SER A 354 -8.92 6.46 -11.63
CA SER A 354 -8.07 7.42 -12.36
C SER A 354 -7.00 6.74 -13.21
N GLU A 355 -6.69 5.47 -12.97
CA GLU A 355 -5.60 4.76 -13.65
C GLU A 355 -6.11 3.73 -14.68
N ILE A 356 -7.35 3.25 -14.54
CA ILE A 356 -7.86 2.10 -15.30
C ILE A 356 -7.95 2.31 -16.82
N ASP A 357 -8.27 3.52 -17.32
CA ASP A 357 -8.33 3.75 -18.77
C ASP A 357 -6.94 3.59 -19.41
N SER A 358 -5.90 4.04 -18.70
CA SER A 358 -4.50 3.97 -19.11
C SER A 358 -3.85 2.60 -18.91
N ALA A 359 -4.52 1.67 -18.22
CA ALA A 359 -4.01 0.33 -17.97
C ALA A 359 -3.95 -0.47 -19.29
N PRO A 360 -2.80 -1.12 -19.63
CA PRO A 360 -2.66 -1.89 -20.86
C PRO A 360 -3.72 -2.99 -21.03
N SER A 361 -4.15 -3.58 -19.92
CA SER A 361 -5.12 -4.68 -19.86
C SER A 361 -6.51 -4.23 -19.42
N ASN A 362 -6.93 -2.98 -19.69
CA ASN A 362 -8.20 -2.43 -19.16
C ASN A 362 -9.44 -3.31 -19.38
N TYR A 363 -9.56 -3.95 -20.54
CA TYR A 363 -10.65 -4.86 -20.88
C TYR A 363 -10.59 -6.13 -20.03
N GLU A 364 -9.43 -6.77 -19.95
CA GLU A 364 -9.21 -7.97 -19.13
C GLU A 364 -9.49 -7.68 -17.66
N ILE A 365 -9.09 -6.49 -17.19
CA ILE A 365 -9.35 -6.06 -15.82
C ILE A 365 -10.84 -6.05 -15.54
N TRP A 366 -11.65 -5.41 -16.36
CA TRP A 366 -13.10 -5.33 -16.12
C TRP A 366 -13.82 -6.67 -16.31
N GLU A 367 -13.40 -7.50 -17.26
CA GLU A 367 -14.09 -8.74 -17.59
C GLU A 367 -13.67 -9.94 -16.73
N HIS A 368 -12.40 -10.00 -16.34
CA HIS A 368 -11.80 -11.18 -15.73
C HIS A 368 -11.22 -10.94 -14.32
N ASN A 369 -10.67 -9.76 -14.03
CA ASN A 369 -10.01 -9.53 -12.73
C ASN A 369 -10.90 -8.81 -11.70
N PHE A 370 -11.68 -7.81 -12.12
CA PHE A 370 -12.55 -7.04 -11.25
C PHE A 370 -13.69 -7.93 -10.75
N PRO A 371 -13.87 -8.08 -9.41
CA PRO A 371 -14.87 -9.00 -8.88
C PRO A 371 -16.29 -8.68 -9.38
N LYS A 372 -16.99 -9.68 -9.91
CA LYS A 372 -18.34 -9.51 -10.47
C LYS A 372 -19.34 -9.10 -9.39
N GLU A 373 -19.15 -9.58 -8.17
CA GLU A 373 -19.91 -9.24 -6.97
C GLU A 373 -19.74 -7.77 -6.54
N TRP A 374 -18.68 -7.10 -7.00
CA TRP A 374 -18.41 -5.68 -6.70
C TRP A 374 -19.04 -4.74 -7.74
N LYS A 375 -19.40 -5.25 -8.93
CA LYS A 375 -20.14 -4.48 -9.92
C LYS A 375 -21.54 -4.14 -9.40
N VAL A 376 -21.98 -2.91 -9.66
CA VAL A 376 -23.27 -2.42 -9.19
C VAL A 376 -24.36 -2.99 -10.09
N SER A 377 -25.17 -3.88 -9.52
CA SER A 377 -26.29 -4.53 -10.21
C SER A 377 -27.40 -4.86 -9.23
N MET A 378 -28.60 -5.10 -9.75
CA MET A 378 -29.75 -5.53 -8.95
C MET A 378 -29.49 -6.86 -8.21
N ALA A 379 -28.63 -7.73 -8.74
CA ALA A 379 -28.30 -9.02 -8.12
C ALA A 379 -27.50 -8.86 -6.81
N ASN A 380 -26.68 -7.81 -6.69
CA ASN A 380 -25.77 -7.60 -5.56
C ASN A 380 -26.22 -6.47 -4.62
N ILE A 381 -27.50 -6.12 -4.68
CA ILE A 381 -28.09 -4.93 -4.03
C ILE A 381 -28.11 -4.96 -2.51
N LYS A 382 -27.92 -6.14 -1.92
CA LYS A 382 -27.84 -6.34 -0.48
C LYS A 382 -26.39 -6.41 0.01
N SER A 383 -25.43 -6.48 -0.90
CA SER A 383 -24.01 -6.54 -0.58
C SER A 383 -23.52 -5.15 -0.18
N GLU A 384 -22.70 -5.10 0.87
CA GLU A 384 -22.19 -3.83 1.40
C GLU A 384 -21.18 -3.17 0.44
N ILE A 385 -20.35 -3.98 -0.22
CA ILE A 385 -19.25 -3.50 -1.07
C ILE A 385 -19.71 -2.71 -2.31
N PRO A 386 -20.69 -3.16 -3.11
CA PRO A 386 -21.24 -2.35 -4.21
C PRO A 386 -21.74 -0.97 -3.76
N GLY A 387 -22.34 -0.88 -2.57
CA GLY A 387 -22.80 0.40 -2.00
C GLY A 387 -21.63 1.33 -1.69
N VAL A 388 -20.53 0.80 -1.15
CA VAL A 388 -19.30 1.57 -0.90
C VAL A 388 -18.66 2.02 -2.22
N ILE A 389 -18.54 1.13 -3.21
CA ILE A 389 -18.00 1.45 -4.53
C ILE A 389 -18.85 2.53 -5.22
N LEU A 390 -20.18 2.41 -5.15
CA LEU A 390 -21.09 3.43 -5.66
C LEU A 390 -20.85 4.79 -4.98
N HIS A 391 -20.70 4.81 -3.65
CA HIS A 391 -20.43 6.04 -2.92
C HIS A 391 -19.12 6.70 -3.37
N GLU A 392 -18.04 5.93 -3.49
CA GLU A 392 -16.75 6.44 -3.95
C GLU A 392 -16.79 6.88 -5.42
N PHE A 393 -17.53 6.16 -6.28
CA PHE A 393 -17.77 6.56 -7.66
C PHE A 393 -18.51 7.90 -7.73
N LEU A 394 -19.56 8.10 -6.93
CA LEU A 394 -20.31 9.36 -6.90
C LEU A 394 -19.44 10.53 -6.44
N GLN A 395 -18.57 10.31 -5.45
CA GLN A 395 -17.60 11.34 -5.04
C GLN A 395 -16.60 11.67 -6.15
N TRP A 396 -16.05 10.64 -6.80
CA TRP A 396 -15.03 10.79 -7.85
C TRP A 396 -15.59 11.42 -9.15
N SER A 397 -16.83 11.10 -9.51
CA SER A 397 -17.46 11.54 -10.77
C SER A 397 -18.08 12.94 -10.70
N ARG A 398 -18.39 13.45 -9.50
CA ARG A 398 -19.10 14.73 -9.29
C ARG A 398 -18.53 15.90 -10.09
N ASP A 399 -17.21 16.11 -10.00
CA ASP A 399 -16.54 17.24 -10.64
C ASP A 399 -16.10 16.92 -12.07
N ARG A 400 -16.26 15.65 -12.50
CA ARG A 400 -15.87 15.19 -13.83
C ARG A 400 -17.01 15.32 -14.82
N ILE A 401 -18.26 15.04 -14.44
CA ILE A 401 -19.41 15.01 -15.36
C ILE A 401 -19.65 16.35 -16.08
N PHE A 402 -19.38 17.47 -15.40
CA PHE A 402 -19.46 18.82 -15.94
C PHE A 402 -18.08 19.48 -15.91
N LYS A 403 -17.16 19.05 -16.78
CA LYS A 403 -15.86 19.73 -16.90
C LYS A 403 -16.04 21.22 -17.20
N LYS A 404 -15.06 22.04 -16.74
CA LYS A 404 -15.03 23.48 -16.99
C LYS A 404 -14.94 23.77 -18.48
N GLU A 405 -15.52 24.90 -18.89
CA GLU A 405 -15.69 25.38 -20.29
C GLU A 405 -14.40 25.47 -21.13
N ASN A 406 -13.23 25.27 -20.54
CA ASN A 406 -11.93 25.43 -21.20
C ASN A 406 -11.18 24.10 -21.45
N GLU A 407 -11.76 22.94 -21.13
CA GLU A 407 -11.19 21.63 -21.45
C GLU A 407 -12.03 20.93 -22.54
N GLU A 408 -11.60 21.04 -23.79
CA GLU A 408 -12.26 20.39 -24.95
C GLU A 408 -12.15 18.85 -24.94
N ASN A 409 -11.43 18.27 -23.98
CA ASN A 409 -11.14 16.84 -23.96
C ASN A 409 -12.22 16.03 -23.23
N PHE A 410 -12.89 15.16 -23.99
CA PHE A 410 -13.77 14.09 -23.53
C PHE A 410 -13.13 13.21 -22.45
N ASP A 411 -13.84 12.97 -21.35
CA ASP A 411 -13.41 12.16 -20.20
C ASP A 411 -13.61 10.66 -20.47
N LYS A 412 -12.58 10.05 -21.07
CA LYS A 412 -12.51 8.62 -21.35
C LYS A 412 -12.48 7.79 -20.07
N ASP A 413 -11.81 8.26 -19.02
CA ASP A 413 -11.75 7.57 -17.73
C ASP A 413 -13.15 7.37 -17.17
N LEU A 414 -13.94 8.46 -17.09
CA LEU A 414 -15.31 8.43 -16.58
C LEU A 414 -16.17 7.46 -17.38
N THR A 415 -16.06 7.52 -18.70
CA THR A 415 -16.72 6.58 -19.61
C THR A 415 -16.38 5.12 -19.29
N LYS A 416 -15.09 4.78 -19.18
CA LYS A 416 -14.65 3.40 -18.89
C LYS A 416 -15.10 2.93 -17.52
N VAL A 417 -14.98 3.78 -16.51
CA VAL A 417 -15.36 3.46 -15.14
C VAL A 417 -16.86 3.19 -15.04
N ILE A 418 -17.70 4.01 -15.69
CA ILE A 418 -19.15 3.79 -15.72
C ILE A 418 -19.48 2.44 -16.37
N ASN A 419 -18.90 2.15 -17.55
CA ASN A 419 -19.14 0.89 -18.25
C ASN A 419 -18.70 -0.33 -17.42
N GLY A 420 -17.60 -0.20 -16.67
CA GLY A 420 -17.07 -1.27 -15.81
C GLY A 420 -17.91 -1.53 -14.55
N ILE A 421 -18.34 -0.47 -13.86
CA ILE A 421 -19.11 -0.56 -12.61
C ILE A 421 -20.57 -0.92 -12.89
N PHE A 422 -21.15 -0.40 -13.97
CA PHE A 422 -22.57 -0.51 -14.32
C PHE A 422 -22.75 -1.23 -15.68
N PRO A 423 -22.40 -2.52 -15.81
CA PRO A 423 -22.33 -3.18 -17.12
C PRO A 423 -23.70 -3.37 -17.81
N ASN A 424 -24.81 -3.19 -17.09
CA ASN A 424 -26.16 -3.50 -17.57
C ASN A 424 -27.10 -2.28 -17.65
N VAL A 425 -26.59 -1.06 -17.49
CA VAL A 425 -27.42 0.15 -17.60
C VAL A 425 -27.59 0.56 -19.06
N HIS A 426 -28.70 1.23 -19.36
CA HIS A 426 -28.99 1.80 -20.65
C HIS A 426 -28.20 3.09 -20.80
N SER A 427 -27.36 3.16 -21.83
CA SER A 427 -26.38 4.25 -22.00
C SER A 427 -27.00 5.65 -21.95
N SER A 428 -28.02 5.91 -22.77
CA SER A 428 -28.64 7.24 -22.85
C SER A 428 -29.37 7.64 -21.57
N LEU A 429 -30.18 6.74 -21.00
CA LEU A 429 -30.95 7.01 -19.78
C LEU A 429 -30.06 7.17 -18.55
N PHE A 430 -29.02 6.36 -18.41
CA PHE A 430 -28.10 6.48 -17.27
C PHE A 430 -27.22 7.72 -17.36
N THR A 431 -26.81 8.11 -18.58
CA THR A 431 -26.14 9.40 -18.83
C THR A 431 -27.05 10.56 -18.42
N ALA A 432 -28.29 10.57 -18.91
CA ALA A 432 -29.29 11.58 -18.56
C ALA A 432 -29.54 11.62 -17.04
N PHE A 433 -29.59 10.45 -16.40
CA PHE A 433 -29.73 10.35 -14.95
C PHE A 433 -28.55 10.99 -14.21
N LEU A 434 -27.31 10.65 -14.55
CA LEU A 434 -26.13 11.23 -13.90
C LEU A 434 -26.07 12.76 -14.08
N MET A 435 -26.39 13.24 -15.29
CA MET A 435 -26.52 14.68 -15.55
C MET A 435 -27.56 15.32 -14.63
N LEU A 436 -28.75 14.74 -14.53
CA LEU A 436 -29.80 15.28 -13.65
C LEU A 436 -29.46 15.13 -12.16
N PHE A 437 -28.75 14.07 -11.78
CA PHE A 437 -28.36 13.75 -10.41
C PHE A 437 -27.38 14.77 -9.85
N PHE A 438 -26.37 15.17 -10.64
CA PHE A 438 -25.35 16.12 -10.22
C PHE A 438 -25.70 17.59 -10.52
N SER A 439 -26.75 17.85 -11.30
CA SER A 439 -27.23 19.21 -11.57
C SER A 439 -28.14 19.73 -10.48
N THR A 440 -27.97 21.00 -10.10
CA THR A 440 -28.92 21.71 -9.23
C THR A 440 -30.25 21.93 -9.95
N GLU A 441 -30.21 22.29 -11.23
CA GLU A 441 -31.38 22.66 -12.05
C GLU A 441 -31.45 21.84 -13.33
N VAL A 442 -32.67 21.59 -13.83
CA VAL A 442 -32.88 20.93 -15.13
C VAL A 442 -32.22 21.72 -16.25
N LYS A 443 -32.34 23.05 -16.20
CA LYS A 443 -31.72 23.96 -17.16
C LYS A 443 -30.22 23.70 -17.28
N TYR A 444 -29.53 23.65 -16.14
CA TYR A 444 -28.09 23.37 -16.10
C TYR A 444 -27.74 22.00 -16.70
N ALA A 445 -28.54 20.97 -16.41
CA ALA A 445 -28.34 19.61 -16.94
C ALA A 445 -28.49 19.53 -18.47
N VAL A 446 -29.33 20.39 -19.05
CA VAL A 446 -29.57 20.47 -20.51
C VAL A 446 -28.56 21.39 -21.19
N GLU A 447 -28.20 22.50 -20.54
CA GLU A 447 -27.27 23.49 -21.06
C GLU A 447 -25.85 22.96 -21.17
N LYS A 448 -25.41 22.20 -20.16
CA LYS A 448 -24.09 21.59 -20.14
C LYS A 448 -24.12 20.26 -20.87
N GLU A 449 -23.25 20.10 -21.85
CA GLU A 449 -23.03 18.80 -22.48
C GLU A 449 -22.30 17.86 -21.51
N PRO A 450 -22.68 16.57 -21.44
CA PRO A 450 -21.88 15.58 -20.73
C PRO A 450 -20.53 15.48 -21.41
N ASN A 451 -19.47 15.48 -20.62
CA ASN A 451 -18.13 15.31 -21.16
C ASN A 451 -17.73 13.82 -21.30
N PHE A 452 -18.68 12.90 -21.23
CA PHE A 452 -18.48 11.45 -21.26
C PHE A 452 -19.58 10.78 -22.11
N TYR A 453 -19.38 9.52 -22.49
CA TYR A 453 -20.33 8.75 -23.29
C TYR A 453 -20.35 7.30 -22.83
N ILE A 454 -21.51 6.79 -22.46
CA ILE A 454 -21.67 5.37 -22.10
C ILE A 454 -21.85 4.58 -23.39
N MET A 455 -21.03 3.56 -23.63
CA MET A 455 -21.19 2.75 -24.84
C MET A 455 -22.49 1.94 -24.76
N GLY A 456 -23.32 2.06 -25.80
CA GLY A 456 -24.46 1.18 -26.04
C GLY A 456 -24.00 -0.25 -26.33
N THR A 457 -24.82 -1.24 -25.97
CA THR A 457 -24.39 -2.63 -25.87
C THR A 457 -24.07 -3.30 -27.20
N SER A 458 -22.93 -4.00 -27.25
CA SER A 458 -22.65 -5.04 -28.24
C SER A 458 -23.42 -6.32 -27.88
N VAL A 459 -23.88 -7.06 -28.88
CA VAL A 459 -24.46 -8.41 -28.73
C VAL A 459 -23.37 -9.39 -29.20
N SER A 460 -22.94 -10.32 -28.35
CA SER A 460 -22.04 -11.39 -28.79
C SER A 460 -22.84 -12.48 -29.51
N TRP A 461 -22.30 -12.99 -30.60
CA TRP A 461 -22.99 -13.92 -31.50
C TRP A 461 -22.15 -15.17 -31.75
N THR A 462 -22.87 -16.28 -31.91
CA THR A 462 -22.44 -17.54 -32.52
C THR A 462 -23.62 -17.97 -33.38
N GLY A 463 -23.47 -18.05 -34.69
CA GLY A 463 -24.58 -18.50 -35.53
C GLY A 463 -24.27 -19.73 -36.34
N SER A 464 -25.37 -20.33 -36.80
CA SER A 464 -25.36 -21.51 -37.64
C SER A 464 -25.08 -21.10 -39.10
N ALA A 465 -24.49 -22.02 -39.84
CA ALA A 465 -24.06 -21.82 -41.23
C ALA A 465 -25.22 -21.64 -42.24
N GLU A 466 -26.47 -21.63 -41.79
CA GLU A 466 -27.67 -21.72 -42.64
C GLU A 466 -28.61 -20.50 -42.55
N GLU A 467 -28.28 -19.48 -41.74
CA GLU A 467 -29.15 -18.30 -41.57
C GLU A 467 -28.93 -17.28 -42.71
N SER A 468 -30.01 -16.83 -43.35
CA SER A 468 -29.94 -15.78 -44.38
C SER A 468 -29.53 -14.45 -43.77
N LYS A 469 -28.85 -13.58 -44.53
CA LYS A 469 -28.40 -12.26 -44.04
C LYS A 469 -29.57 -11.38 -43.58
N GLU A 470 -30.71 -11.48 -44.23
CA GLU A 470 -31.89 -10.66 -43.92
C GLU A 470 -32.63 -11.13 -42.66
N ASP A 471 -32.68 -12.44 -42.43
CA ASP A 471 -33.22 -13.01 -41.18
C ASP A 471 -32.27 -12.74 -40.01
N MET A 472 -30.97 -12.80 -40.26
CA MET A 472 -29.93 -12.42 -39.31
C MET A 472 -30.08 -10.95 -38.88
N ASP A 473 -30.27 -10.02 -39.83
CA ASP A 473 -30.44 -8.60 -39.55
C ASP A 473 -31.74 -8.32 -38.76
N LYS A 474 -32.87 -8.93 -39.14
CA LYS A 474 -34.15 -8.81 -38.40
C LYS A 474 -34.03 -9.37 -36.98
N ARG A 475 -33.37 -10.52 -36.82
CA ARG A 475 -33.14 -11.14 -35.52
C ARG A 475 -32.20 -10.31 -34.66
N LEU A 476 -31.15 -9.75 -35.25
CA LEU A 476 -30.21 -8.84 -34.58
C LEU A 476 -30.94 -7.59 -34.08
N ALA A 477 -31.75 -6.95 -34.94
CA ALA A 477 -32.56 -5.80 -34.55
C ALA A 477 -33.52 -6.15 -33.40
N LYS A 478 -34.18 -7.32 -33.46
CA LYS A 478 -35.07 -7.80 -32.39
C LYS A 478 -34.30 -8.03 -31.07
N MET A 479 -33.11 -8.64 -31.13
CA MET A 479 -32.27 -8.86 -29.95
C MET A 479 -31.73 -7.57 -29.37
N MET A 480 -31.28 -6.62 -30.21
CA MET A 480 -30.83 -5.30 -29.77
C MET A 480 -31.96 -4.54 -29.08
N ASN A 481 -33.18 -4.56 -29.64
CA ASN A 481 -34.34 -3.93 -29.03
C ASN A 481 -34.73 -4.59 -27.69
N ALA A 482 -34.78 -5.92 -27.64
CA ALA A 482 -35.06 -6.64 -26.39
C ALA A 482 -34.01 -6.37 -25.31
N LYS A 483 -32.73 -6.29 -25.69
CA LYS A 483 -31.63 -5.95 -24.80
C LYS A 483 -31.76 -4.51 -24.31
N ALA A 484 -32.05 -3.56 -25.20
CA ALA A 484 -32.26 -2.16 -24.84
C ALA A 484 -33.39 -2.02 -23.83
N GLU A 485 -34.55 -2.64 -24.06
CA GLU A 485 -35.68 -2.59 -23.12
C GLU A 485 -35.34 -3.22 -21.76
N SER A 486 -34.67 -4.39 -21.75
CA SER A 486 -34.18 -4.99 -20.50
C SER A 486 -33.20 -4.06 -19.75
N GLN A 487 -32.36 -3.33 -20.47
CA GLN A 487 -31.45 -2.35 -19.87
C GLN A 487 -32.19 -1.12 -19.35
N LYS A 488 -33.23 -0.63 -20.03
CA LYS A 488 -34.07 0.47 -19.53
C LYS A 488 -34.68 0.07 -18.19
N GLU A 489 -35.36 -1.07 -18.12
CA GLU A 489 -35.95 -1.60 -16.89
C GLU A 489 -34.91 -1.72 -15.77
N LYS A 490 -33.74 -2.31 -16.05
CA LYS A 490 -32.64 -2.41 -15.07
C LYS A 490 -32.14 -1.04 -14.61
N THR A 491 -32.07 -0.06 -15.51
CA THR A 491 -31.61 1.30 -15.20
C THR A 491 -32.57 1.99 -14.24
N ILE A 492 -33.86 1.95 -14.54
CA ILE A 492 -34.91 2.52 -13.70
C ILE A 492 -34.91 1.86 -12.31
N ASN A 493 -34.83 0.53 -12.27
CA ASN A 493 -34.73 -0.22 -11.03
C ASN A 493 -33.51 0.15 -10.19
N ILE A 494 -32.34 0.31 -10.82
CA ILE A 494 -31.12 0.75 -10.13
C ILE A 494 -31.29 2.17 -9.56
N ILE A 495 -31.86 3.10 -10.33
CA ILE A 495 -32.06 4.50 -9.92
C ILE A 495 -33.02 4.62 -8.74
N LEU A 496 -34.16 3.91 -8.79
CA LEU A 496 -35.21 4.00 -7.76
C LEU A 496 -34.93 3.16 -6.51
N ASN A 497 -33.97 2.22 -6.58
CA ASN A 497 -33.73 1.35 -5.45
C ASN A 497 -33.13 2.12 -4.25
N PRO A 498 -33.73 2.04 -3.04
CA PRO A 498 -33.29 2.80 -1.86
C PRO A 498 -31.89 2.45 -1.35
N ASN A 499 -31.27 1.37 -1.83
CA ASN A 499 -29.91 0.98 -1.47
C ASN A 499 -28.84 1.63 -2.37
N PHE A 500 -29.21 2.26 -3.48
CA PHE A 500 -28.28 2.90 -4.41
C PHE A 500 -28.36 4.42 -4.35
N PHE A 501 -29.13 5.06 -5.23
CA PHE A 501 -29.12 6.51 -5.44
C PHE A 501 -30.08 7.34 -4.59
N PRO A 502 -31.28 6.88 -4.17
CA PRO A 502 -32.27 7.73 -3.49
C PRO A 502 -31.79 8.34 -2.16
N ARG A 503 -30.79 7.74 -1.50
CA ARG A 503 -30.17 8.33 -0.30
C ARG A 503 -29.30 9.54 -0.60
N TYR A 504 -28.79 9.62 -1.83
CA TYR A 504 -27.85 10.63 -2.32
C TYR A 504 -28.49 11.62 -3.28
N TRP A 505 -29.67 11.31 -3.83
CA TRP A 505 -30.35 12.17 -4.80
C TRP A 505 -31.21 13.23 -4.11
N ASP A 506 -30.64 14.42 -3.89
CA ASP A 506 -31.32 15.50 -3.18
C ASP A 506 -32.66 15.90 -3.81
N LYS A 507 -32.80 15.81 -5.14
CA LYS A 507 -34.07 16.07 -5.84
C LYS A 507 -35.19 15.10 -5.45
N LEU A 508 -34.89 13.86 -5.06
CA LEU A 508 -35.88 12.88 -4.60
C LEU A 508 -35.84 12.62 -3.09
N LYS A 509 -34.92 13.26 -2.38
CA LYS A 509 -34.84 13.23 -0.93
C LYS A 509 -36.06 13.96 -0.36
N ILE A 510 -36.84 13.27 0.46
CA ILE A 510 -38.01 13.86 1.11
C ILE A 510 -37.54 14.39 2.47
N THR A 511 -37.49 15.72 2.60
CA THR A 511 -37.37 16.39 3.89
C THR A 511 -38.76 16.56 4.47
N LEU A 512 -38.98 15.97 5.64
CA LEU A 512 -40.20 16.20 6.41
C LEU A 512 -40.11 17.62 6.97
N ASP A 513 -41.02 18.48 6.56
CA ASP A 513 -41.25 19.80 7.16
C ASP A 513 -42.25 19.70 8.33
N ASP A 514 -42.32 20.74 9.15
CA ASP A 514 -43.17 20.76 10.35
C ASP A 514 -44.66 20.52 10.05
N ALA A 515 -45.11 20.79 8.81
CA ALA A 515 -46.49 20.56 8.38
C ALA A 515 -46.85 19.07 8.19
N ASN A 516 -45.91 18.26 7.70
CA ASN A 516 -46.15 16.84 7.38
C ASN A 516 -45.57 15.89 8.44
N LYS A 517 -44.76 16.41 9.37
CA LYS A 517 -44.05 15.63 10.38
C LYS A 517 -44.98 14.91 11.35
N ASP A 518 -46.02 15.59 11.85
CA ASP A 518 -46.99 15.00 12.77
C ASP A 518 -47.79 13.87 12.12
N GLU A 519 -48.17 14.03 10.85
CA GLU A 519 -48.89 13.02 10.10
C GLU A 519 -47.98 11.84 9.74
N TRP A 520 -46.71 12.10 9.44
CA TRP A 520 -45.70 11.09 9.23
C TRP A 520 -45.38 10.31 10.49
N GLU A 521 -45.20 10.94 11.65
CA GLU A 521 -44.89 10.25 12.91
C GLU A 521 -46.04 9.32 13.34
N LYS A 522 -47.28 9.73 13.12
CA LYS A 522 -48.50 8.96 13.41
C LYS A 522 -48.84 7.88 12.37
N ALA A 523 -48.22 7.92 11.18
CA ALA A 523 -48.49 6.98 10.10
C ALA A 523 -47.85 5.60 10.35
N ASP A 524 -48.56 4.54 9.99
CA ASP A 524 -48.01 3.20 9.94
C ASP A 524 -47.00 3.04 8.77
N ASN A 525 -46.31 1.90 8.70
CA ASN A 525 -45.30 1.67 7.67
C ASN A 525 -45.88 1.70 6.24
N THR A 526 -47.14 1.29 6.06
CA THR A 526 -47.82 1.25 4.77
C THR A 526 -48.16 2.66 4.28
N LYS A 527 -48.73 3.49 5.16
CA LYS A 527 -49.05 4.90 4.91
C LYS A 527 -47.78 5.71 4.68
N LYS A 528 -46.71 5.49 5.45
CA LYS A 528 -45.37 6.09 5.21
C LYS A 528 -44.84 5.75 3.82
N LYS A 529 -44.93 4.49 3.40
CA LYS A 529 -44.49 4.06 2.06
C LYS A 529 -45.30 4.74 0.96
N SER A 530 -46.62 4.83 1.13
CA SER A 530 -47.51 5.56 0.21
C SER A 530 -47.17 7.05 0.12
N MET A 531 -46.97 7.72 1.25
CA MET A 531 -46.57 9.13 1.30
C MET A 531 -45.24 9.38 0.58
N LEU A 532 -44.24 8.50 0.75
CA LEU A 532 -42.96 8.60 0.01
C LEU A 532 -43.16 8.41 -1.51
N LYS A 533 -44.04 7.48 -1.90
CA LYS A 533 -44.38 7.20 -3.31
C LYS A 533 -44.97 8.46 -3.95
N THR A 534 -45.98 9.05 -3.30
CA THR A 534 -46.65 10.29 -3.74
C THR A 534 -45.68 11.47 -3.82
N ALA A 535 -44.91 11.75 -2.76
CA ALA A 535 -44.00 12.90 -2.75
C ALA A 535 -42.86 12.76 -3.77
N ARG A 536 -42.35 11.54 -4.03
CA ARG A 536 -41.37 11.32 -5.11
C ARG A 536 -41.98 11.54 -6.48
N ARG A 537 -43.22 11.08 -6.69
CA ARG A 537 -43.96 11.28 -7.93
C ARG A 537 -44.13 12.77 -8.23
N GLU A 538 -44.63 13.55 -7.27
CA GLU A 538 -44.84 15.00 -7.44
C GLU A 538 -43.54 15.72 -7.81
N LYS A 539 -42.41 15.35 -7.18
CA LYS A 539 -41.11 15.93 -7.53
C LYS A 539 -40.66 15.56 -8.95
N LEU A 540 -40.89 14.32 -9.39
CA LEU A 540 -40.58 13.91 -10.77
C LEU A 540 -41.50 14.59 -11.79
N GLU A 541 -42.80 14.72 -11.50
CA GLU A 541 -43.75 15.44 -12.35
C GLU A 541 -43.38 16.93 -12.48
N LYS A 542 -42.87 17.54 -11.40
CA LYS A 542 -42.32 18.90 -11.45
C LYS A 542 -41.10 18.97 -12.37
N ILE A 543 -40.15 18.05 -12.22
CA ILE A 543 -38.97 17.96 -13.11
C ILE A 543 -39.42 17.76 -14.57
N GLN A 544 -40.42 16.90 -14.82
CA GLN A 544 -40.98 16.70 -16.15
C GLN A 544 -41.51 18.01 -16.75
N THR A 545 -42.29 18.76 -15.96
CA THR A 545 -42.84 20.05 -16.37
C THR A 545 -41.73 21.07 -16.66
N GLU A 546 -40.67 21.09 -15.85
CA GLU A 546 -39.48 21.94 -16.08
C GLU A 546 -38.77 21.58 -17.41
N ILE A 547 -38.58 20.29 -17.71
CA ILE A 547 -37.99 19.81 -18.98
C ILE A 547 -38.84 20.23 -20.20
N GLU A 548 -40.16 20.28 -20.04
CA GLU A 548 -41.10 20.64 -21.10
C GLU A 548 -41.42 22.15 -21.17
N SER A 549 -40.81 22.96 -20.30
CA SER A 549 -40.98 24.41 -20.29
C SER A 549 -40.50 25.08 -21.58
N ASP A 550 -41.13 26.20 -21.94
CA ASP A 550 -40.74 26.98 -23.12
C ASP A 550 -39.30 27.49 -23.03
N GLU A 551 -38.81 27.75 -21.82
CA GLU A 551 -37.43 28.17 -21.59
C GLU A 551 -36.44 27.08 -22.01
N VAL A 552 -36.60 25.85 -21.50
CA VAL A 552 -35.71 24.72 -21.84
C VAL A 552 -35.83 24.35 -23.32
N LYS A 553 -37.05 24.36 -23.88
CA LYS A 553 -37.27 24.12 -25.32
C LYS A 553 -36.57 25.15 -26.20
N LYS A 554 -36.62 26.44 -25.84
CA LYS A 554 -35.91 27.51 -26.57
C LYS A 554 -34.40 27.30 -26.56
N MET A 555 -33.83 26.85 -25.44
CA MET A 555 -32.39 26.55 -25.34
C MET A 555 -31.92 25.40 -26.24
N CYS A 556 -32.83 24.49 -26.59
CA CYS A 556 -32.52 23.32 -27.43
C CYS A 556 -32.82 23.54 -28.92
N LYS A 557 -33.52 24.62 -29.27
CA LYS A 557 -34.14 24.80 -30.59
C LYS A 557 -33.13 24.75 -31.75
N ASP A 558 -31.92 25.25 -31.51
CA ASP A 558 -30.86 25.39 -32.52
C ASP A 558 -29.68 24.43 -32.28
N ASP A 559 -29.86 23.43 -31.39
CA ASP A 559 -28.80 22.50 -30.98
C ASP A 559 -29.35 21.06 -30.87
N GLU A 560 -29.10 20.26 -31.89
CA GLU A 560 -29.59 18.88 -31.99
C GLU A 560 -29.13 17.99 -30.82
N ARG A 561 -27.93 18.26 -30.26
CA ARG A 561 -27.41 17.48 -29.13
C ARG A 561 -28.17 17.83 -27.85
N LYS A 562 -28.38 19.12 -27.58
CA LYS A 562 -29.19 19.55 -26.43
C LYS A 562 -30.62 19.02 -26.52
N GLU A 563 -31.21 19.03 -27.72
CA GLU A 563 -32.54 18.46 -27.93
C GLU A 563 -32.58 16.95 -27.69
N LEU A 564 -31.53 16.21 -28.10
CA LEU A 564 -31.39 14.79 -27.80
C LEU A 564 -31.28 14.55 -26.28
N TYR A 565 -30.50 15.34 -25.55
CA TYR A 565 -30.40 15.22 -24.09
C TYR A 565 -31.71 15.55 -23.39
N ARG A 566 -32.42 16.61 -23.83
CA ARG A 566 -33.75 16.95 -23.34
C ARG A 566 -34.74 15.79 -23.52
N LYS A 567 -34.75 15.14 -24.70
CA LYS A 567 -35.58 13.96 -24.97
C LYS A 567 -35.23 12.77 -24.08
N ASN A 568 -33.93 12.48 -23.90
CA ASN A 568 -33.48 11.39 -23.01
C ASN A 568 -33.83 11.65 -21.54
N LEU A 569 -33.70 12.89 -21.06
CA LEU A 569 -34.14 13.31 -19.73
C LEU A 569 -35.65 13.15 -19.55
N LEU A 570 -36.43 13.55 -20.56
CA LEU A 570 -37.88 13.41 -20.56
C LEU A 570 -38.31 11.93 -20.52
N GLU A 571 -37.70 11.08 -21.35
CA GLU A 571 -37.95 9.64 -21.35
C GLU A 571 -37.62 9.03 -19.99
N LEU A 572 -36.43 9.34 -19.44
CA LEU A 572 -36.03 8.88 -18.12
C LEU A 572 -37.07 9.23 -17.05
N VAL A 573 -37.50 10.49 -16.97
CA VAL A 573 -38.45 10.96 -15.96
C VAL A 573 -39.81 10.27 -16.13
N LYS A 574 -40.30 10.12 -17.36
CA LYS A 574 -41.55 9.39 -17.63
C LYS A 574 -41.49 7.95 -17.16
N LEU A 575 -40.38 7.25 -17.42
CA LEU A 575 -40.18 5.88 -16.97
C LEU A 575 -40.08 5.79 -15.44
N LEU A 576 -39.41 6.75 -14.78
CA LEU A 576 -39.35 6.81 -13.32
C LEU A 576 -40.74 7.05 -12.70
N VAL A 577 -41.57 7.93 -13.28
CA VAL A 577 -42.95 8.17 -12.83
C VAL A 577 -43.81 6.91 -13.01
N ALA A 578 -43.71 6.25 -14.16
CA ALA A 578 -44.44 5.01 -14.44
C ALA A 578 -44.09 3.90 -13.44
N GLU A 579 -42.81 3.69 -13.17
CA GLU A 579 -42.35 2.69 -12.19
C GLU A 579 -42.75 3.05 -10.75
N ILE A 580 -42.77 4.34 -10.42
CA ILE A 580 -43.34 4.80 -9.14
C ILE A 580 -44.86 4.65 -9.11
N ASN A 581 -45.58 4.37 -10.20
CA ASN A 581 -47.03 4.13 -10.13
C ASN A 581 -47.38 2.65 -9.99
N ASN A 582 -46.57 1.77 -10.60
CA ASN A 582 -46.59 0.32 -10.35
C ASN A 582 -46.32 0.01 -8.86
#